data_AF-A0A524CXP3-F1
#
_entry.id   AF-A0A524CXP3-F1
#
_cell.length_a   1.000
_cell.length_b   1.000
_cell.length_c   1.000
_cell.angle_alpha   90.00
_cell.angle_beta   90.00
_cell.angle_gamma   90.00
#
_symmetry.space_group_name_H-M   'P 1'
#
loop_
_entity.id
_entity.type
_entity.pdbx_description
1 polymer ?
#
loop_
_entity_poly.entity_id
_entity_poly.type
_entity_poly.pdbx_seq_one_letter_code
_entity_poly.pdbx_strand_id
1 'polypeptide(L)'
;MASSIRARWPLTPTTEMSRLNRFTQRTLQTRRLGSRMSLEEHRHIIMECVSCGLCQSNCPIYKQSYLESNSAKGKMSILFALLEGWLDWDEVADRMYECTTCKNCQATCLSGLDIPAVVEAARAELVKRGYGNVVSEKLAENLKETHNPFGEDPKVRNKFKEMAEA
;
A
#
# COMPACT_ATOMS: atom_id res chain seq x y z
N MET A 1 -27.49 -34.79 -12.01
CA MET A 1 -27.03 -34.69 -10.62
C MET A 1 -25.59 -34.19 -10.63
N ALA A 2 -25.36 -32.90 -10.41
CA ALA A 2 -24.02 -32.31 -10.31
C ALA A 2 -24.02 -31.37 -9.10
N SER A 3 -23.30 -31.77 -8.06
CA SER A 3 -23.23 -31.06 -6.79
C SER A 3 -22.42 -29.78 -6.94
N SER A 4 -23.07 -28.64 -6.75
CA SER A 4 -22.41 -27.34 -6.64
C SER A 4 -21.59 -27.29 -5.35
N ILE A 5 -20.26 -27.26 -5.45
CA ILE A 5 -19.39 -26.88 -4.34
C ILE A 5 -19.62 -25.38 -4.08
N ARG A 6 -20.53 -25.05 -3.16
CA ARG A 6 -20.62 -23.70 -2.59
C ARG A 6 -19.45 -23.53 -1.61
N ALA A 7 -18.50 -22.67 -1.95
CA ALA A 7 -17.46 -22.23 -1.03
C ALA A 7 -18.13 -21.63 0.21
N ARG A 8 -18.04 -22.34 1.33
CA ARG A 8 -18.65 -22.00 2.62
C ARG A 8 -17.73 -20.99 3.32
N TRP A 9 -17.79 -19.73 2.91
CA TRP A 9 -17.12 -18.66 3.65
C TRP A 9 -17.95 -18.37 4.92
N PRO A 10 -17.41 -18.52 6.13
CA PRO A 10 -18.16 -18.26 7.34
C PRO A 10 -18.24 -16.74 7.54
N LEU A 11 -19.32 -16.13 7.05
CA LEU A 11 -19.73 -14.77 7.43
C LEU A 11 -20.72 -14.88 8.58
N THR A 12 -20.23 -14.89 9.82
CA THR A 12 -20.86 -14.24 10.98
C THR A 12 -19.90 -14.28 12.17
N PRO A 13 -19.54 -13.14 12.78
CA PRO A 13 -18.82 -13.13 14.04
C PRO A 13 -19.83 -13.24 15.19
N THR A 14 -19.95 -14.41 15.83
CA THR A 14 -20.80 -14.61 17.02
C THR A 14 -20.00 -14.69 18.31
N THR A 15 -18.99 -13.85 18.52
CA THR A 15 -18.27 -13.86 19.81
C THR A 15 -17.88 -12.47 20.25
N GLU A 16 -18.35 -12.11 21.46
CA GLU A 16 -18.23 -10.82 22.15
C GLU A 16 -16.90 -10.08 21.92
N MET A 17 -16.96 -8.95 21.21
CA MET A 17 -15.83 -8.04 20.97
C MET A 17 -15.24 -7.40 22.25
N SER A 18 -15.93 -7.54 23.39
CA SER A 18 -15.55 -6.96 24.68
C SER A 18 -14.43 -7.72 25.41
N ARG A 19 -14.10 -8.95 25.00
CA ARG A 19 -13.09 -9.81 25.67
C ARG A 19 -11.72 -9.85 24.98
N LEU A 20 -11.53 -9.11 23.90
CA LEU A 20 -10.26 -9.07 23.18
C LEU A 20 -9.34 -8.00 23.79
N ASN A 21 -8.07 -8.32 23.99
CA ASN A 21 -7.03 -7.36 24.37
C ASN A 21 -7.06 -6.16 23.40
N ARG A 22 -6.80 -4.95 23.90
CA ARG A 22 -6.65 -3.71 23.11
C ARG A 22 -5.78 -3.92 21.84
N PHE A 23 -4.77 -4.81 21.91
CA PHE A 23 -3.93 -5.20 20.77
C PHE A 23 -4.67 -6.02 19.68
N THR A 24 -5.52 -6.97 20.07
CA THR A 24 -6.35 -7.74 19.13
C THR A 24 -7.58 -6.97 18.65
N GLN A 25 -8.09 -6.03 19.44
CA GLN A 25 -9.12 -5.08 18.99
C GLN A 25 -8.59 -4.15 17.89
N ARG A 26 -7.33 -3.69 18.00
CA ARG A 26 -6.70 -2.81 17.00
C ARG A 26 -6.42 -3.53 15.66
N THR A 27 -5.97 -4.78 15.71
CA THR A 27 -5.71 -5.60 14.50
C THR A 27 -6.99 -6.07 13.81
N LEU A 28 -8.13 -6.12 14.51
CA LEU A 28 -9.42 -6.43 13.90
C LEU A 28 -10.16 -5.19 13.38
N GLN A 29 -9.90 -3.99 13.91
CA GLN A 29 -10.43 -2.74 13.35
C GLN A 29 -9.88 -2.43 11.95
N THR A 30 -8.66 -2.88 11.63
CA THR A 30 -8.06 -2.72 10.30
C THR A 30 -8.61 -3.69 9.23
N ARG A 31 -9.52 -4.62 9.60
CA ARG A 31 -10.22 -5.51 8.65
C ARG A 31 -11.43 -4.87 7.97
N ARG A 32 -11.64 -3.55 8.07
CA ARG A 32 -12.59 -2.85 7.22
C ARG A 32 -11.89 -2.51 5.91
N LEU A 33 -12.26 -3.20 4.83
CA LEU A 33 -11.83 -3.00 3.43
C LEU A 33 -12.01 -1.56 2.87
N GLY A 34 -12.30 -0.54 3.68
CA GLY A 34 -12.76 0.77 3.24
C GLY A 34 -12.25 2.01 3.98
N SER A 35 -11.45 1.91 5.05
CA SER A 35 -10.84 3.11 5.66
C SER A 35 -9.32 2.95 5.74
N ARG A 36 -8.63 3.30 4.65
CA ARG A 36 -7.18 3.52 4.71
C ARG A 36 -6.94 4.75 5.59
N MET A 37 -6.13 4.61 6.63
CA MET A 37 -5.73 5.73 7.49
C MET A 37 -5.03 6.81 6.64
N SER A 38 -5.30 8.07 6.95
CA SER A 38 -4.67 9.25 6.37
C SER A 38 -3.19 9.36 6.75
N LEU A 39 -2.43 10.18 6.03
CA LEU A 39 -1.02 10.40 6.37
C LEU A 39 -0.84 10.99 7.77
N GLU A 40 -1.72 11.92 8.17
CA GLU A 40 -1.71 12.53 9.49
C GLU A 40 -1.92 11.50 10.62
N GLU A 41 -2.83 10.54 10.42
CA GLU A 41 -3.02 9.44 11.39
C GLU A 41 -1.78 8.54 11.52
N HIS A 42 -0.90 8.53 10.51
CA HIS A 42 0.40 7.84 10.55
C HIS A 42 1.55 8.70 11.08
N ARG A 43 1.32 9.95 11.52
CA ARG A 43 2.37 10.85 12.05
C ARG A 43 3.23 10.19 13.12
N HIS A 44 2.62 9.40 14.01
CA HIS A 44 3.34 8.69 15.06
C HIS A 44 4.44 7.76 14.51
N ILE A 45 4.18 7.02 13.44
CA ILE A 45 5.18 6.13 12.80
C ILE A 45 6.33 6.94 12.19
N ILE A 46 6.02 8.09 11.60
CA ILE A 46 7.03 9.00 11.04
C ILE A 46 7.96 9.50 12.15
N MET A 47 7.39 9.92 13.29
CA MET A 47 8.14 10.44 14.43
C MET A 47 8.93 9.37 15.20
N GLU A 48 8.46 8.12 15.21
CA GLU A 48 9.15 7.00 15.85
C GLU A 48 10.37 6.52 15.04
N CYS A 49 10.54 6.97 13.80
CA CYS A 49 11.70 6.61 12.99
C CYS A 49 12.98 7.26 13.52
N VAL A 50 13.89 6.44 14.05
CA VAL A 50 15.22 6.89 14.55
C VAL A 50 16.29 7.03 13.46
N SER A 51 15.92 6.93 12.17
CA SER A 51 16.82 7.09 11.03
C SER A 51 18.08 6.20 11.01
N CYS A 52 18.01 5.00 11.59
CA CYS A 52 19.16 4.08 11.75
C CYS A 52 19.75 3.51 10.45
N GLY A 53 19.02 3.56 9.32
CA GLY A 53 19.53 3.12 8.02
C GLY A 53 19.42 1.62 7.70
N LEU A 54 18.96 0.77 8.62
CA LEU A 54 18.80 -0.68 8.37
C LEU A 54 17.94 -0.98 7.12
N CYS A 55 16.91 -0.16 6.90
CA CYS A 55 16.04 -0.26 5.74
C CYS A 55 16.75 -0.10 4.38
N GLN A 56 17.94 0.50 4.33
CA GLN A 56 18.72 0.72 3.11
C GLN A 56 19.32 -0.58 2.59
N SER A 57 19.77 -1.45 3.50
CA SER A 57 20.50 -2.69 3.18
C SER A 57 19.73 -3.62 2.24
N ASN A 58 18.39 -3.59 2.32
CA ASN A 58 17.49 -4.47 1.57
C ASN A 58 16.50 -3.71 0.67
N CYS A 59 16.64 -2.39 0.54
CA CYS A 59 15.80 -1.62 -0.38
C CYS A 59 16.34 -1.76 -1.82
N PRO A 60 15.56 -2.33 -2.77
CA PRO A 60 16.03 -2.51 -4.15
C PRO A 60 16.24 -1.17 -4.85
N ILE A 61 15.42 -0.16 -4.55
CA ILE A 61 15.52 1.18 -5.16
C ILE A 61 16.75 1.92 -4.67
N TYR A 62 17.04 1.87 -3.37
CA TYR A 62 18.24 2.49 -2.81
C TYR A 62 19.51 1.84 -3.38
N LYS A 63 19.54 0.51 -3.54
CA LYS A 63 20.69 -0.20 -4.16
C LYS A 63 21.00 0.25 -5.59
N GLN A 64 20.00 0.73 -6.32
CA GLN A 64 20.18 1.20 -7.70
C GLN A 64 20.45 2.71 -7.75
N SER A 65 19.68 3.49 -7.00
CA SER A 65 19.76 4.96 -7.05
C SER A 65 20.87 5.54 -6.19
N TYR A 66 21.25 4.87 -5.09
CA TYR A 66 22.13 5.39 -4.02
C TYR A 66 21.68 6.72 -3.41
N LEU A 67 20.45 7.16 -3.69
CA LEU A 67 19.88 8.40 -3.18
C LEU A 67 19.17 8.13 -1.85
N GLU A 68 19.56 8.85 -0.81
CA GLU A 68 18.97 8.70 0.52
C GLU A 68 17.45 8.97 0.53
N SER A 69 16.99 9.95 -0.26
CA SER A 69 15.57 10.27 -0.46
C SER A 69 14.74 9.08 -0.97
N ASN A 70 15.39 8.07 -1.57
CA ASN A 70 14.76 6.84 -2.01
C ASN A 70 14.68 5.75 -0.96
N SER A 71 15.47 5.83 0.10
CA SER A 71 15.39 4.88 1.20
C SER A 71 14.13 5.07 2.04
N ALA A 72 13.81 4.07 2.85
CA ALA A 72 12.65 4.16 3.74
C ALA A 72 12.84 5.26 4.81
N LYS A 73 14.06 5.43 5.35
CA LYS A 73 14.35 6.50 6.33
C LYS A 73 14.31 7.89 5.69
N GLY A 74 14.81 8.03 4.46
CA GLY A 74 14.74 9.28 3.72
C GLY A 74 13.28 9.68 3.48
N LYS A 75 12.42 8.71 3.15
CA LYS A 75 10.98 8.96 3.03
C LYS A 75 10.33 9.38 4.34
N MET A 76 10.71 8.81 5.49
CA MET A 76 10.18 9.29 6.77
C MET A 76 10.58 10.75 7.02
N SER A 77 11.83 11.12 6.72
CA SER A 77 12.31 12.50 6.86
C SER A 77 11.58 13.46 5.92
N ILE A 78 11.37 13.06 4.66
CA ILE A 78 10.61 13.85 3.67
C ILE A 78 9.15 14.00 4.11
N LEU A 79 8.50 12.92 4.53
CA LEU A 79 7.10 12.97 4.97
C LEU A 79 6.92 13.80 6.24
N PHE A 80 7.89 13.78 7.16
CA PHE A 80 7.91 14.70 8.28
C PHE A 80 7.95 16.15 7.81
N ALA A 81 8.90 16.50 6.93
CA ALA A 81 9.02 17.85 6.41
C ALA A 81 7.76 18.31 5.62
N LEU A 82 7.13 17.42 4.87
CA LEU A 82 5.84 17.69 4.20
C LEU A 82 4.71 17.96 5.20
N LEU A 83 4.63 17.18 6.29
CA LEU A 83 3.62 17.37 7.34
C LEU A 83 3.81 18.67 8.12
N GLU A 84 5.05 19.12 8.27
CA GLU A 84 5.39 20.41 8.90
C GLU A 84 5.29 21.59 7.92
N GLY A 85 5.01 21.35 6.64
CA GLY A 85 4.91 22.39 5.61
C GLY A 85 6.27 23.00 5.23
N TRP A 86 7.37 22.28 5.43
CA TRP A 86 8.72 22.73 5.08
C TRP A 86 9.14 22.37 3.66
N LEU A 87 8.41 21.44 3.02
CA LEU A 87 8.61 21.04 1.64
C LEU A 87 7.29 21.09 0.89
N ASP A 88 7.38 21.32 -0.42
CA ASP A 88 6.25 21.21 -1.32
C ASP A 88 6.11 19.78 -1.87
N TRP A 89 4.88 19.39 -2.19
CA TRP A 89 4.54 18.01 -2.54
C TRP A 89 5.02 17.60 -3.93
N ASP A 90 5.09 18.54 -4.86
CA ASP A 90 5.56 18.35 -6.23
C ASP A 90 7.05 18.00 -6.28
N GLU A 91 7.88 18.60 -5.43
CA GLU A 91 9.32 18.36 -5.39
C GLU A 91 9.70 16.91 -5.04
N VAL A 92 8.81 16.20 -4.35
CA VAL A 92 9.09 14.88 -3.75
C VAL A 92 8.10 13.79 -4.15
N ALA A 93 7.13 14.11 -5.01
CA ALA A 93 6.12 13.16 -5.48
C ALA A 93 6.77 11.90 -6.08
N ASP A 94 7.76 12.08 -6.96
CA ASP A 94 8.47 10.98 -7.62
C ASP A 94 9.12 10.03 -6.61
N ARG A 95 9.72 10.58 -5.56
CA ARG A 95 10.35 9.77 -4.50
C ARG A 95 9.32 8.82 -3.89
N MET A 96 8.07 9.26 -3.68
CA MET A 96 7.03 8.37 -3.13
C MET A 96 6.61 7.31 -4.15
N TYR A 97 6.57 7.61 -5.45
CA TYR A 97 6.21 6.67 -6.50
C TYR A 97 7.30 5.67 -6.88
N GLU A 98 8.57 5.98 -6.65
CA GLU A 98 9.68 5.03 -6.86
C GLU A 98 9.62 3.80 -5.94
N CYS A 99 8.92 3.88 -4.79
CA CYS A 99 8.78 2.75 -3.87
C CYS A 99 8.03 1.56 -4.51
N THR A 100 8.62 0.35 -4.51
CA THR A 100 7.94 -0.85 -5.03
C THR A 100 6.96 -1.49 -4.04
N THR A 101 6.80 -0.92 -2.85
CA THR A 101 5.96 -1.49 -1.76
C THR A 101 6.33 -2.94 -1.40
N CYS A 102 7.59 -3.35 -1.59
CA CYS A 102 8.08 -4.71 -1.30
C CYS A 102 8.15 -5.11 0.18
N LYS A 103 7.95 -4.15 1.10
CA LYS A 103 7.92 -4.34 2.57
C LYS A 103 9.23 -4.80 3.24
N ASN A 104 10.36 -4.85 2.52
CA ASN A 104 11.66 -5.18 3.12
C ASN A 104 12.06 -4.24 4.27
N CYS A 105 11.70 -2.95 4.19
CA CYS A 105 11.98 -1.98 5.23
C CYS A 105 11.23 -2.29 6.54
N GLN A 106 9.99 -2.76 6.46
CA GLN A 106 9.20 -3.18 7.62
C GLN A 106 9.80 -4.45 8.24
N ALA A 107 10.13 -5.45 7.42
CA ALA A 107 10.71 -6.70 7.87
C ALA A 107 12.06 -6.55 8.61
N THR A 108 12.82 -5.50 8.28
CA THR A 108 14.14 -5.22 8.88
C THR A 108 14.12 -4.13 9.95
N CYS A 109 12.96 -3.51 10.21
CA CYS A 109 12.87 -2.43 11.17
C CYS A 109 12.89 -2.97 12.60
N LEU A 110 13.92 -2.61 13.37
CA LEU A 110 14.00 -2.97 14.80
C LEU A 110 12.88 -2.32 15.63
N SER A 111 12.41 -1.15 15.21
CA SER A 111 11.27 -0.46 15.82
C SER A 111 9.91 -1.00 15.37
N GLY A 112 9.88 -1.96 14.44
CA GLY A 112 8.64 -2.60 13.98
C GLY A 112 7.68 -1.68 13.21
N LEU A 113 8.18 -0.59 12.61
CA LEU A 113 7.37 0.43 11.95
C LEU A 113 6.76 -0.08 10.64
N ASP A 114 5.46 0.15 10.44
CA ASP A 114 4.75 -0.14 9.18
C ASP A 114 4.98 0.98 8.15
N ILE A 115 6.24 1.11 7.72
CA ILE A 115 6.67 2.12 6.74
C ILE A 115 5.90 2.01 5.40
N PRO A 116 5.62 0.80 4.84
CA PRO A 116 4.82 0.67 3.64
C PRO A 116 3.45 1.34 3.73
N ALA A 117 2.74 1.18 4.86
CA ALA A 117 1.44 1.82 5.06
C ALA A 117 1.53 3.36 5.04
N VAL A 118 2.59 3.92 5.64
CA VAL A 118 2.83 5.38 5.60
C VAL A 118 3.07 5.86 4.16
N VAL A 119 3.86 5.14 3.37
CA VAL A 119 4.12 5.48 1.96
C VAL A 119 2.84 5.35 1.12
N GLU A 120 2.01 4.35 1.36
CA GLU A 120 0.70 4.22 0.71
C GLU A 120 -0.24 5.37 1.07
N ALA A 121 -0.27 5.81 2.33
CA ALA A 121 -1.04 6.97 2.77
C ALA A 121 -0.53 8.27 2.11
N ALA A 122 0.78 8.43 1.97
CA ALA A 122 1.38 9.56 1.26
C ALA A 122 1.00 9.58 -0.23
N ARG A 123 1.00 8.42 -0.90
CA ARG A 123 0.53 8.30 -2.29
C ARG A 123 -0.95 8.66 -2.43
N ALA A 124 -1.79 8.23 -1.49
CA ALA A 124 -3.19 8.60 -1.48
C ALA A 124 -3.38 10.12 -1.36
N GLU A 125 -2.55 10.79 -0.57
CA GLU A 125 -2.56 12.25 -0.44
C GLU A 125 -2.05 12.95 -1.71
N LEU A 126 -0.99 12.44 -2.35
CA LEU A 126 -0.50 12.92 -3.64
C LEU A 126 -1.59 12.86 -4.73
N VAL A 127 -2.36 11.77 -4.80
CA VAL A 127 -3.48 11.63 -5.74
C VAL A 127 -4.54 12.70 -5.50
N LYS A 128 -4.94 12.96 -4.24
CA LYS A 128 -5.93 14.03 -3.93
C LYS A 128 -5.44 15.41 -4.36
N ARG A 129 -4.14 15.63 -4.35
CA ARG A 129 -3.47 16.89 -4.73
C ARG A 129 -3.24 17.01 -6.24
N GLY A 130 -3.62 16.01 -7.04
CA GLY A 130 -3.47 16.02 -8.49
C GLY A 130 -2.14 15.47 -9.01
N TYR A 131 -1.33 14.86 -8.14
CA TYR A 131 -0.07 14.20 -8.51
C TYR A 131 -0.26 12.68 -8.68
N GLY A 132 -1.39 12.25 -9.24
CA GLY A 132 -1.64 10.84 -9.58
C GLY A 132 -0.75 10.38 -10.74
N ASN A 133 -0.40 9.09 -10.79
CA ASN A 133 0.28 8.58 -11.99
C ASN A 133 -0.75 8.25 -13.08
N VAL A 134 -0.46 8.69 -14.30
CA VAL A 134 -1.33 8.46 -15.46
C VAL A 134 -1.64 6.97 -15.70
N VAL A 135 -0.70 6.10 -15.36
CA VAL A 135 -0.85 4.65 -15.53
C VAL A 135 -1.88 4.08 -14.56
N SER A 136 -1.90 4.50 -13.29
CA SER A 136 -2.90 3.97 -12.34
C SER A 136 -4.26 4.64 -12.50
N GLU A 137 -4.32 5.86 -13.02
CA GLU A 137 -5.59 6.45 -13.46
C GLU A 137 -6.21 5.62 -14.59
N LYS A 138 -5.43 5.31 -15.63
CA LYS A 138 -5.91 4.46 -16.73
C LYS A 138 -6.30 3.06 -16.26
N LEU A 139 -5.52 2.50 -15.34
CA LEU A 139 -5.84 1.23 -14.69
C LEU A 139 -7.20 1.30 -13.97
N ALA A 140 -7.47 2.38 -13.23
CA ALA A 140 -8.72 2.57 -12.52
C ALA A 140 -9.92 2.72 -13.46
N GLU A 141 -9.74 3.39 -14.61
CA GLU A 141 -10.75 3.44 -15.69
C GLU A 141 -11.02 2.04 -16.25
N ASN A 142 -9.97 1.31 -16.63
CA ASN A 142 -10.09 -0.05 -17.17
C ASN A 142 -10.84 -0.97 -16.21
N LEU A 143 -10.57 -0.86 -14.90
CA LEU A 143 -11.26 -1.62 -13.87
C LEU A 143 -12.75 -1.28 -13.77
N LYS A 144 -13.16 -0.03 -14.00
CA LYS A 144 -14.57 0.37 -14.00
C LYS A 144 -15.30 -0.11 -15.25
N GLU A 145 -14.65 -0.03 -16.41
CA GLU A 145 -15.28 -0.32 -17.70
C GLU A 145 -15.27 -1.82 -18.03
N THR A 146 -14.07 -2.41 -18.01
CA THR A 146 -13.82 -3.77 -18.50
C THR A 146 -13.65 -4.79 -17.37
N HIS A 147 -13.71 -4.33 -16.12
CA HIS A 147 -13.58 -5.15 -14.92
C HIS A 147 -12.27 -5.95 -14.89
N ASN A 148 -11.23 -5.46 -15.57
CA ASN A 148 -9.89 -6.04 -15.60
C ASN A 148 -8.86 -4.91 -15.79
N PRO A 149 -7.60 -5.11 -15.38
CA PRO A 149 -6.58 -4.07 -15.44
C PRO A 149 -6.10 -3.76 -16.87
N PHE A 150 -6.25 -4.71 -17.79
CA PHE A 150 -5.66 -4.65 -19.13
C PHE A 150 -6.55 -3.94 -20.16
N GLY A 151 -7.82 -3.67 -19.84
CA GLY A 151 -8.76 -3.06 -20.78
C GLY A 151 -9.29 -4.04 -21.83
N GLU A 152 -9.11 -5.34 -21.63
CA GLU A 152 -9.53 -6.38 -22.59
C GLU A 152 -11.03 -6.67 -22.49
N ASP A 153 -11.65 -7.17 -23.56
CA ASP A 153 -13.05 -7.62 -23.52
C ASP A 153 -13.22 -8.75 -22.49
N PRO A 154 -14.13 -8.65 -21.52
CA PRO A 154 -14.40 -9.73 -20.57
C PRO A 154 -14.64 -11.12 -21.21
N LYS A 155 -15.13 -11.18 -22.45
CA LYS A 155 -15.36 -12.42 -23.19
C LYS A 155 -14.06 -13.17 -23.52
N VAL A 156 -12.94 -12.47 -23.71
CA VAL A 156 -11.66 -13.13 -24.05
C VAL A 156 -10.92 -13.70 -22.84
N ARG A 157 -11.40 -13.46 -21.61
CA ARG A 157 -10.76 -13.91 -20.37
C ARG A 157 -10.46 -15.41 -20.33
N ASN A 158 -11.27 -16.25 -20.99
CA ASN A 158 -11.12 -17.70 -21.00
C ASN A 158 -10.39 -18.25 -22.22
N LYS A 159 -9.87 -17.39 -23.11
CA LYS A 159 -9.23 -17.82 -24.36
C LYS A 159 -7.99 -18.69 -24.15
N PHE A 160 -7.34 -18.58 -22.99
CA PHE A 160 -6.23 -19.47 -22.60
C PHE A 160 -6.65 -20.95 -22.53
N LYS A 161 -7.94 -21.26 -22.33
CA LYS A 161 -8.45 -22.65 -22.34
C LYS A 161 -8.40 -23.24 -23.74
N GLU A 162 -8.79 -22.46 -24.74
CA GLU A 162 -8.73 -22.85 -26.16
C GLU A 162 -7.28 -23.09 -26.60
N MET A 163 -6.32 -22.32 -26.06
CA MET A 163 -4.89 -22.51 -26.33
C MET A 163 -4.27 -23.74 -25.66
N ALA A 164 -4.89 -24.27 -24.60
CA ALA A 164 -4.37 -25.43 -23.87
C ALA A 164 -4.84 -26.77 -24.47
N GLU A 165 -5.88 -26.75 -25.30
CA GLU A 165 -6.48 -27.91 -25.97
C GLU A 165 -6.00 -28.10 -27.42
N ALA A 166 -5.17 -27.18 -27.92
CA ALA A 166 -4.57 -27.17 -29.26
C ALA A 166 -3.13 -27.69 -29.26
#